data_AF-A0A6J4J4X4-F1
#
_entry.id   AF-A0A6J4J4X4-F1
#
_cell.length_a   1.000
_cell.length_b   1.000
_cell.length_c   1.000
_cell.angle_alpha   90.00
_cell.angle_beta   90.00
_cell.angle_gamma   90.00
#
_symmetry.space_group_name_H-M   'P 1'
#
loop_
_entity.id
_entity.type
_entity.pdbx_description
1 polymer ?
#
loop_
_entity_poly.entity_id
_entity_poly.type
_entity_poly.pdbx_seq_one_letter_code
_entity_poly.pdbx_strand_id
1 'polypeptide(L)' 'MVETYVSYLRKKLDRHGPPLLRTVRLVGYALREPEPS' A
#
# COMPACT_ATOMS: atom_id res chain seq x y z
N MET A 1 -14.65 -2.41 -6.26
CA MET A 1 -14.50 -3.34 -5.12
C MET A 1 -13.08 -3.36 -4.57
N VAL A 2 -12.05 -3.70 -5.35
CA VAL A 2 -10.64 -3.77 -4.90
C VAL A 2 -10.13 -2.45 -4.30
N GLU A 3 -10.49 -1.30 -4.87
CA GLU A 3 -10.09 0.02 -4.38
C GLU A 3 -10.49 0.29 -2.93
N THR A 4 -11.64 -0.23 -2.50
CA THR A 4 -12.13 -0.11 -1.13
C THR A 4 -11.25 -0.93 -0.17
N TYR A 5 -10.90 -2.16 -0.55
CA TYR A 5 -9.99 -3.01 0.23
C TYR A 5 -8.57 -2.44 0.30
N VAL A 6 -8.08 -1.91 -0.82
CA VAL A 6 -6.79 -1.21 -0.93
C VAL A 6 -6.76 0.01 0.00
N SER A 7 -7.84 0.78 0.04
CA SER A 7 -7.98 1.95 0.92
C SER A 7 -7.97 1.55 2.40
N TYR A 8 -8.69 0.48 2.75
CA TYR A 8 -8.66 -0.08 4.10
C TYR A 8 -7.28 -0.60 4.49
N LEU A 9 -6.60 -1.30 3.58
CA LEU A 9 -5.27 -1.85 3.82
C LEU A 9 -4.23 -0.74 4.03
N ARG A 10 -4.27 0.33 3.20
CA ARG A 10 -3.39 1.50 3.37
C ARG A 10 -3.58 2.13 4.75
N LYS A 11 -4.82 2.38 5.17
CA LYS A 11 -5.11 2.92 6.51
C LYS A 11 -4.60 2.04 7.64
N LYS A 12 -4.65 0.71 7.49
CA LYS A 12 -4.11 -0.21 8.50
C LYS A 12 -2.59 -0.15 8.57
N LEU A 13 -1.91 -0.10 7.43
CA LEU A 13 -0.44 -0.08 7.30
C LEU A 13 0.18 1.28 7.63
N ASP A 14 -0.54 2.37 7.43
CA ASP A 14 -0.09 3.74 7.73
C ASP A 14 0.36 3.90 9.20
N ARG A 15 -0.29 3.19 10.11
CA ARG A 15 0.06 3.14 11.55
C ARG A 15 1.41 2.47 11.85
N HIS A 16 1.96 1.74 10.88
CA HIS A 16 3.16 0.91 11.05
C HIS A 16 4.39 1.50 10.33
N GLY A 17 4.29 2.71 9.79
CA GLY A 17 5.42 3.43 9.19
C GLY A 17 5.19 3.81 7.73
N PRO A 18 6.26 3.89 6.90
CA PRO A 18 6.16 4.45 5.56
C PRO A 18 5.21 3.63 4.67
N PRO A 19 4.59 4.27 3.66
CA PRO A 19 3.60 3.61 2.81
C PRO A 19 4.24 2.44 2.04
N LEU A 20 3.76 1.23 2.31
CA LEU A 20 4.24 -0.01 1.69
C LEU A 20 3.48 -0.39 0.42
N LEU A 21 2.29 0.17 0.19
CA LEU A 21 1.47 -0.15 -0.97
C LEU A 21 1.67 0.88 -2.09
N ARG A 22 2.19 0.41 -3.23
CA ARG A 22 2.44 1.21 -4.43
C ARG A 22 1.41 0.91 -5.51
N THR A 23 0.88 1.95 -6.16
CA THR A 23 0.09 1.81 -7.38
C THR A 23 1.01 1.71 -8.59
N VAL A 24 0.88 0.64 -9.37
CA VAL A 24 1.56 0.45 -10.65
C VAL A 24 0.54 0.69 -11.76
N ARG A 25 0.74 1.77 -12.52
CA ARG A 25 -0.15 2.13 -13.63
C ARG A 25 -0.26 0.96 -14.60
N LEU A 26 -1.47 0.64 -15.04
CA LEU A 26 -1.82 -0.44 -15.98
C LEU A 26 -1.56 -1.88 -15.47
N VAL A 27 -1.09 -2.07 -14.23
CA VAL A 27 -0.80 -3.40 -13.66
C VAL A 27 -1.61 -3.66 -12.38
N GLY A 28 -1.77 -2.67 -11.51
CA GLY A 28 -2.50 -2.80 -10.25
C GLY A 28 -1.73 -2.27 -9.05
N TYR A 29 -1.60 -3.08 -7.99
CA TYR A 29 -0.94 -2.70 -6.75
C TYR A 29 0.19 -3.67 -6.42
N ALA A 30 1.30 -3.14 -5.92
CA ALA A 30 2.45 -3.90 -5.47
C ALA A 30 2.82 -3.50 -4.04
N LEU A 31 3.27 -4.46 -3.24
CA LEU A 31 3.87 -4.20 -1.94
C LEU A 31 5.37 -3.97 -2.11
N ARG A 32 5.92 -2.99 -1.39
CA ARG A 32 7.36 -2.77 -1.25
C ARG A 32 7.80 -3.08 0.17
N GLU A 33 9.06 -3.41 0.34
CA GLU A 33 9.68 -3.48 1.65
C GLU A 33 9.79 -2.06 2.26
N PRO A 34 9.67 -1.93 3.59
CA PRO A 34 9.97 -0.68 4.27
C PRO A 34 11.43 -0.33 4.02
N GLU A 35 11.72 0.90 3.59
CA GLU A 35 13.09 1.39 3.57
C GLU A 35 13.59 1.46 5.04
N PRO A 36 14.74 0.86 5.37
CA PRO A 36 15.32 1.02 6.68
C PRO A 36 15.69 2.50 6.87
N SER A 37 15.08 3.16 7.85
CA SER A 37 15.46 4.50 8.29
C SER A 37 16.73 4.46 9.12
#